data_AF-A0A815BDH9-F1
#
_entry.id   AF-A0A815BDH9-F1
#
_cell.length_a   1.000
_cell.length_b   1.000
_cell.length_c   1.000
_cell.angle_alpha   90.00
_cell.angle_beta   90.00
_cell.angle_gamma   90.00
#
_symmetry.space_group_name_H-M   'P 1'
#
loop_
_entity.id
_entity.type
_entity.pdbx_description
1 polymer ?
#
loop_
_entity_poly.entity_id
_entity_poly.type
_entity_poly.pdbx_seq_one_letter_code
_entity_poly.pdbx_strand_id
1 'polypeptide(L)'
;MRRPVHSLPPVHPTWPVQLLSALDKTNHQLGVYMWRLISTMADNDELFFRKIKFIYNNGLIDLTYDRIAYKGQSDYYRRQFLQTFGFGVYYTISQLMSRHGALRESDFDLHIQQYNKKDRFNLLSLGVSASGLEAYVSDDGKTSDTPDEDLQAELRITLLNMQLRPVVLFSGVTGLMSAVWSAPSELTSAFKSNIMIHDLSRYIHLHNGLVVHYEAQSAASLDLSGMASVSLWNKNSHSVIRVSSGFSVRSHVDILNDFVVMGINATTSTNIIVDYTTDVDYADTPINVCMQMSIQPTEIYDNVDSFYSLKRTKALRWFGSRIRRLLGHDYTFTQKNNAMCRQLHVL
;
A
#
# COMPACT_ATOMS: atom_id res chain seq x y z
N MET A 1 33.61 4.84 43.76
CA MET A 1 33.60 5.78 42.62
C MET A 1 32.48 5.40 41.67
N ARG A 2 31.37 6.16 41.71
CA ARG A 2 30.19 5.94 40.86
C ARG A 2 30.47 6.56 39.49
N ARG A 3 30.27 5.78 38.42
CA ARG A 3 30.38 6.25 37.03
C ARG A 3 29.29 7.28 36.74
N PRO A 4 29.57 8.36 35.98
CA PRO A 4 28.58 9.36 35.67
C PRO A 4 27.52 8.79 34.71
N VAL A 5 26.26 9.03 35.06
CA VAL A 5 25.10 8.80 34.20
C VAL A 5 25.21 9.77 33.03
N HIS A 6 25.38 9.26 31.82
CA HIS A 6 25.19 10.06 30.61
C HIS A 6 23.73 10.52 30.57
N SER A 7 23.53 11.80 30.86
CA SER A 7 22.27 12.50 30.63
C SER A 7 21.95 12.44 29.14
N LEU A 8 20.79 11.86 28.82
CA LEU A 8 20.16 12.04 27.51
C LEU A 8 20.02 13.55 27.23
N PRO A 9 20.28 14.02 26.00
CA PRO A 9 20.14 15.42 25.67
C PRO A 9 18.68 15.87 25.88
N PRO A 10 18.44 17.14 26.26
CA PRO A 10 17.11 17.67 26.44
C PRO A 10 16.41 17.71 25.07
N VAL A 11 15.51 16.76 24.84
CA VAL A 11 14.59 16.79 23.70
C VAL A 11 13.60 17.90 24.00
N HIS A 12 13.81 19.09 23.43
CA HIS A 12 12.76 20.10 23.36
C HIS A 12 11.52 19.45 22.73
N PRO A 13 10.36 19.41 23.41
CA PRO A 13 9.19 18.68 22.94
C PRO A 13 8.38 19.60 22.03
N THR A 14 8.92 20.01 20.88
CA THR A 14 8.13 20.79 19.92
C THR A 14 7.16 19.89 19.18
N TRP A 15 7.62 18.74 18.67
CA TRP A 15 6.78 17.83 17.89
C TRP A 15 5.65 17.15 18.68
N PRO A 16 5.81 16.68 19.93
CA PRO A 16 4.70 16.02 20.63
C PRO A 16 3.62 17.02 21.01
N VAL A 17 4.00 18.21 21.50
CA VAL A 17 3.05 19.28 21.86
C VAL A 17 2.31 19.78 20.61
N GLN A 18 2.98 19.91 19.46
CA GLN A 18 2.33 20.24 18.19
C GLN A 18 1.36 19.14 17.72
N LEU A 19 1.78 17.87 17.76
CA LEU A 19 0.97 16.72 17.36
C LEU A 19 -0.32 16.60 18.19
N LEU A 20 -0.27 17.03 19.44
CA LEU A 20 -1.37 16.94 20.39
C LEU A 20 -2.20 18.21 20.46
N SER A 21 -1.63 19.37 20.13
CA SER A 21 -2.40 20.59 19.85
C SER A 21 -3.27 20.44 18.59
N ALA A 22 -2.89 19.54 17.68
CA ALA A 22 -3.68 19.17 16.51
C ALA A 22 -4.83 18.19 16.81
N LEU A 23 -4.92 17.66 18.04
CA LEU A 23 -6.09 16.89 18.53
C LEU A 23 -7.24 17.79 18.99
N ASP A 24 -7.25 19.06 18.57
CA ASP A 24 -8.36 19.97 18.79
C ASP A 24 -9.65 19.40 18.17
N LYS A 25 -10.74 19.40 18.95
CA LYS A 25 -12.03 18.81 18.57
C LYS A 25 -12.76 19.59 17.47
N THR A 26 -12.25 20.75 17.07
CA THR A 26 -12.84 21.59 16.00
C THR A 26 -12.95 20.84 14.67
N ASN A 27 -12.02 19.93 14.37
CA ASN A 27 -12.13 19.04 13.22
C ASN A 27 -12.13 17.58 13.66
N HIS A 28 -13.34 17.04 13.84
CA HIS A 28 -13.55 15.69 14.33
C HIS A 28 -12.89 14.61 13.45
N GLN A 29 -12.84 14.79 12.12
CA GLN A 29 -12.20 13.84 11.20
C GLN A 29 -10.68 13.82 11.35
N LEU A 30 -10.06 15.00 11.41
CA LEU A 30 -8.62 15.14 11.63
C LEU A 30 -8.22 14.53 12.98
N GLY A 31 -9.01 14.75 14.02
CA GLY A 31 -8.80 14.16 15.35
C GLY A 31 -8.79 12.63 15.33
N VAL A 32 -9.79 11.99 14.67
CA VAL A 32 -9.79 10.52 14.50
C VAL A 32 -8.55 10.07 13.75
N TYR A 33 -8.24 10.73 12.61
CA TYR A 33 -7.12 10.37 11.75
C TYR A 33 -5.79 10.40 12.52
N MET A 34 -5.53 11.50 13.21
CA MET A 34 -4.33 11.67 14.03
C MET A 34 -4.25 10.65 15.15
N TRP A 35 -5.36 10.37 15.84
CA TRP A 35 -5.40 9.34 16.87
C TRP A 35 -5.04 7.96 16.30
N ARG A 36 -5.63 7.58 15.16
CA ARG A 36 -5.38 6.30 14.47
C ARG A 36 -3.94 6.19 13.97
N LEU A 37 -3.39 7.29 13.45
CA LEU A 37 -1.98 7.40 13.07
C LEU A 37 -1.07 7.10 14.25
N ILE A 38 -1.29 7.78 15.37
CA ILE A 38 -0.51 7.64 16.60
C ILE A 38 -0.64 6.23 17.17
N SER A 39 -1.85 5.70 17.28
CA SER A 39 -2.08 4.35 17.83
C SER A 39 -1.38 3.30 16.98
N THR A 40 -1.49 3.40 15.65
CA THR A 40 -0.86 2.47 14.73
C THR A 40 0.66 2.58 14.76
N MET A 41 1.23 3.78 14.89
CA MET A 41 2.67 3.94 15.07
C MET A 41 3.14 3.37 16.40
N ALA A 42 2.35 3.51 17.46
CA ALA A 42 2.63 2.97 18.78
C ALA A 42 2.62 1.44 18.80
N ASP A 43 1.70 0.81 18.08
CA ASP A 43 1.63 -0.65 17.96
C ASP A 43 2.82 -1.23 17.17
N ASN A 44 3.38 -0.48 16.22
CA ASN A 44 4.43 -0.94 15.32
C ASN A 44 5.86 -0.61 15.78
N ASP A 45 6.08 0.45 16.56
CA ASP A 45 7.41 0.86 17.04
C ASP A 45 7.45 0.96 18.57
N GLU A 46 8.17 0.01 19.20
CA GLU A 46 8.33 -0.04 20.64
C GLU A 46 8.99 1.23 21.22
N LEU A 47 9.92 1.84 20.48
CA LEU A 47 10.56 3.08 20.93
C LEU A 47 9.58 4.25 20.93
N PHE A 48 8.69 4.29 19.93
CA PHE A 48 7.64 5.30 19.84
C PHE A 48 6.62 5.12 20.97
N PHE A 49 6.20 3.88 21.24
CA PHE A 49 5.34 3.56 22.38
C PHE A 49 5.95 4.00 23.72
N ARG A 50 7.23 3.73 23.95
CA ARG A 50 7.94 4.17 25.17
C ARG A 50 7.96 5.69 25.31
N LYS A 51 8.14 6.43 24.21
CA LYS A 51 8.09 7.91 24.21
C LYS A 51 6.69 8.41 24.57
N ILE A 52 5.63 7.84 23.98
CA ILE A 52 4.25 8.22 24.30
C ILE A 52 3.95 7.93 25.78
N LYS A 53 4.33 6.76 26.27
CA LYS A 53 4.15 6.38 27.67
C LYS A 53 4.88 7.32 28.63
N PHE A 54 6.09 7.77 28.27
CA PHE A 54 6.83 8.77 29.04
C PHE A 54 6.10 10.12 29.07
N ILE A 55 5.56 10.58 27.95
CA ILE A 55 4.83 11.85 27.86
C ILE A 55 3.54 11.79 28.69
N TYR A 56 2.80 10.67 28.61
CA TYR A 56 1.61 10.42 29.41
C TYR A 56 1.92 10.42 30.92
N ASN A 57 2.96 9.69 31.34
CA ASN A 57 3.34 9.59 32.75
C ASN A 57 3.80 10.92 33.35
N ASN A 58 4.38 11.82 32.55
CA ASN A 58 4.83 13.13 33.01
C ASN A 58 3.71 14.18 33.07
N GLY A 59 2.46 13.80 32.82
CA GLY A 59 1.30 14.70 32.90
C GLY A 59 1.31 15.81 31.85
N LEU A 60 2.12 15.67 30.80
CA LEU A 60 2.16 16.61 29.67
C LEU A 60 0.88 16.50 28.82
N ILE A 61 0.09 15.44 29.00
CA ILE A 61 -1.16 15.15 28.29
C ILE A 61 -2.12 14.48 29.25
N ASP A 62 -3.38 14.94 29.23
CA ASP A 62 -4.48 14.20 29.81
C ASP A 62 -5.19 13.40 28.71
N LEU A 63 -5.05 12.07 28.75
CA LEU A 63 -5.69 11.10 27.87
C LEU A 63 -7.02 10.62 28.48
N THR A 64 -7.96 11.54 28.64
CA THR A 64 -9.31 11.22 29.11
C THR A 64 -10.12 10.56 28.00
N TYR A 65 -11.07 9.68 28.36
CA TYR A 65 -11.99 9.05 27.40
C TYR A 65 -12.70 10.06 26.49
N ASP A 66 -13.07 11.22 27.01
CA ASP A 66 -13.70 12.30 26.23
C ASP A 66 -12.80 12.85 25.12
N ARG A 67 -11.47 12.84 25.31
CA ARG A 67 -10.49 13.29 24.31
C ARG A 67 -10.12 12.21 23.30
N ILE A 68 -10.40 10.95 23.57
CA ILE A 68 -10.10 9.82 22.67
C ILE A 68 -11.35 9.38 21.90
N ALA A 69 -12.54 9.67 22.42
CA ALA A 69 -13.82 9.39 21.80
C ALA A 69 -14.12 10.38 20.65
N TYR A 70 -13.45 10.19 19.53
CA TYR A 70 -13.72 10.95 18.32
C TYR A 70 -14.90 10.35 17.54
N LYS A 71 -15.82 11.22 17.12
CA LYS A 71 -16.85 10.90 16.14
C LYS A 71 -16.29 11.21 14.76
N GLY A 72 -16.09 10.22 13.90
CA GLY A 72 -15.62 10.45 12.53
C GLY A 72 -15.33 9.15 11.79
N GLN A 73 -15.18 9.24 10.47
CA GLN A 73 -15.03 8.10 9.54
C GLN A 73 -13.62 7.92 9.02
N SER A 74 -12.74 8.90 9.22
CA SER A 74 -11.33 8.80 8.86
C SER A 74 -10.66 7.60 9.53
N ASP A 75 -9.74 6.96 8.83
CA ASP A 75 -9.06 5.77 9.30
C ASP A 75 -7.58 5.79 8.90
N TYR A 76 -6.76 5.14 9.72
CA TYR A 76 -5.36 4.90 9.42
C TYR A 76 -4.96 3.60 10.08
N TYR A 77 -4.46 2.66 9.30
CA TYR A 77 -3.95 1.42 9.86
C TYR A 77 -2.90 0.80 8.95
N ARG A 78 -2.06 -0.02 9.57
CA ARG A 78 -0.96 -0.73 8.93
C ARG A 78 -1.01 -2.19 9.32
N ARG A 79 -0.88 -3.08 8.34
CA ARG A 79 -0.91 -4.53 8.55
C ARG A 79 0.12 -5.23 7.68
N GLN A 80 0.42 -6.47 8.06
CA GLN A 80 1.35 -7.30 7.32
C GLN A 80 0.61 -7.98 6.17
N PHE A 81 1.16 -7.84 4.96
CA PHE A 81 0.64 -8.48 3.75
C PHE A 81 1.21 -9.89 3.58
N LEU A 82 2.54 -10.02 3.67
CA LEU A 82 3.28 -11.26 3.48
C LEU A 82 4.51 -11.30 4.39
N GLN A 83 4.79 -12.46 4.99
CA GLN A 83 6.04 -12.71 5.70
C GLN A 83 6.94 -13.63 4.88
N THR A 84 8.20 -13.26 4.68
CA THR A 84 9.22 -14.11 4.06
C THR A 84 10.49 -14.12 4.92
N PHE A 85 11.37 -15.10 4.71
CA PHE A 85 12.65 -15.18 5.43
C PHE A 85 13.51 -13.93 5.15
N GLY A 86 13.61 -13.05 6.13
CA GLY A 86 14.49 -11.86 6.13
C GLY A 86 13.82 -10.52 5.82
N PHE A 87 12.61 -10.51 5.23
CA PHE A 87 11.84 -9.28 5.00
C PHE A 87 10.33 -9.53 5.13
N GLY A 88 9.62 -8.50 5.59
CA GLY A 88 8.15 -8.46 5.65
C GLY A 88 7.62 -7.45 4.65
N VAL A 89 6.54 -7.81 3.97
CA VAL A 89 5.76 -6.89 3.15
C VAL A 89 4.58 -6.41 3.99
N TYR A 90 4.43 -5.10 4.09
CA TYR A 90 3.36 -4.45 4.83
C TYR A 90 2.57 -3.56 3.89
N TYR A 91 1.27 -3.45 4.16
CA TYR A 91 0.41 -2.47 3.52
C TYR A 91 -0.05 -1.45 4.56
N THR A 92 -0.24 -0.22 4.13
CA THR A 92 -0.78 0.88 4.94
C THR A 92 -1.90 1.55 4.16
N ILE A 93 -3.02 1.73 4.84
CA ILE A 93 -4.16 2.45 4.30
C ILE A 93 -4.38 3.66 5.20
N SER A 94 -4.41 4.82 4.56
CA SER A 94 -4.74 6.09 5.19
C SER A 94 -5.93 6.68 4.46
N GLN A 95 -6.92 7.14 5.22
CA GLN A 95 -8.16 7.68 4.68
C GLN A 95 -8.58 8.86 5.53
N LEU A 96 -8.53 10.04 4.93
CA LEU A 96 -8.96 11.28 5.52
C LEU A 96 -10.28 11.70 4.88
N MET A 97 -11.33 11.74 5.69
CA MET A 97 -12.62 12.28 5.26
C MET A 97 -12.66 13.78 5.54
N SER A 98 -13.43 14.51 4.74
CA SER A 98 -13.86 15.86 5.03
C SER A 98 -14.87 15.90 6.18
N ARG A 99 -15.11 17.09 6.75
CA ARG A 99 -16.04 17.34 7.86
C ARG A 99 -17.44 16.77 7.60
N HIS A 100 -17.87 16.76 6.34
CA HIS A 100 -19.19 16.26 5.93
C HIS A 100 -19.19 14.79 5.49
N GLY A 101 -18.09 14.05 5.70
CA GLY A 101 -18.01 12.61 5.38
C GLY A 101 -17.60 12.27 3.95
N ALA A 102 -17.35 13.27 3.09
CA ALA A 102 -16.78 13.04 1.77
C ALA A 102 -15.30 12.61 1.85
N LEU A 103 -14.84 11.76 0.91
CA LEU A 103 -13.43 11.40 0.78
C LEU A 103 -12.59 12.63 0.40
N ARG A 104 -11.55 12.96 1.18
CA ARG A 104 -10.61 14.04 0.86
C ARG A 104 -9.27 13.50 0.39
N GLU A 105 -8.72 12.54 1.11
CA GLU A 105 -7.45 11.92 0.74
C GLU A 105 -7.49 10.44 1.13
N SER A 106 -7.02 9.57 0.26
CA SER A 106 -6.89 8.14 0.52
C SER A 106 -5.61 7.63 -0.10
N ASP A 107 -4.69 7.14 0.72
CA ASP A 107 -3.44 6.55 0.26
C ASP A 107 -3.35 5.08 0.66
N PHE A 108 -2.97 4.27 -0.31
CA PHE A 108 -2.63 2.85 -0.17
C PHE A 108 -1.15 2.68 -0.47
N ASP A 109 -0.37 2.33 0.55
CA ASP A 109 1.07 2.14 0.44
C ASP A 109 1.44 0.66 0.63
N LEU A 110 2.28 0.14 -0.25
CA LEU A 110 2.93 -1.16 -0.14
C LEU A 110 4.43 -0.96 0.05
N HIS A 111 4.93 -1.34 1.21
CA HIS A 111 6.36 -1.24 1.51
C HIS A 111 6.95 -2.54 1.99
N ILE A 112 8.19 -2.76 1.57
CA ILE A 112 9.05 -3.83 2.07
C ILE A 112 9.84 -3.27 3.25
N GLN A 113 9.89 -4.04 4.34
CA GLN A 113 10.75 -3.76 5.46
C GLN A 113 11.63 -4.98 5.75
N GLN A 114 12.95 -4.76 5.82
CA GLN A 114 13.89 -5.80 6.22
C GLN A 114 13.79 -6.04 7.73
N TYR A 115 13.88 -7.32 8.13
CA TYR A 115 13.93 -7.69 9.54
C TYR A 115 15.13 -6.98 10.21
N ASN A 116 14.87 -6.32 11.36
CA ASN A 116 15.88 -5.61 12.17
C ASN A 116 16.39 -4.26 11.62
N LYS A 117 15.91 -3.77 10.46
CA LYS A 117 16.19 -2.42 9.97
C LYS A 117 14.92 -1.56 9.91
N LYS A 118 15.08 -0.26 10.18
CA LYS A 118 14.01 0.75 10.02
C LYS A 118 13.85 1.24 8.58
N ASP A 119 14.75 0.85 7.69
CA ASP A 119 14.67 1.22 6.29
C ASP A 119 13.45 0.55 5.65
N ARG A 120 12.61 1.41 5.08
CA ARG A 120 11.40 1.03 4.36
C ARG A 120 11.62 1.35 2.89
N PHE A 121 11.36 0.38 2.03
CA PHE A 121 11.36 0.58 0.59
C PHE A 121 9.92 0.58 0.09
N ASN A 122 9.44 1.70 -0.47
CA ASN A 122 8.10 1.78 -1.04
C ASN A 122 8.10 1.10 -2.42
N LEU A 123 7.33 0.02 -2.55
CA LEU A 123 7.14 -0.67 -3.82
C LEU A 123 6.13 0.09 -4.68
N LEU A 124 4.96 0.36 -4.12
CA LEU A 124 3.82 0.94 -4.80
C LEU A 124 3.04 1.78 -3.80
N SER A 125 2.70 3.00 -4.19
CA SER A 125 1.77 3.83 -3.46
C SER A 125 0.73 4.40 -4.43
N LEU A 126 -0.53 4.25 -4.07
CA LEU A 126 -1.70 4.69 -4.81
C LEU A 126 -2.46 5.67 -3.93
N GLY A 127 -2.47 6.94 -4.32
CA GLY A 127 -3.16 8.01 -3.62
C GLY A 127 -4.30 8.57 -4.45
N VAL A 128 -5.46 8.77 -3.85
CA VAL A 128 -6.56 9.53 -4.44
C VAL A 128 -6.77 10.76 -3.58
N SER A 129 -6.66 11.94 -4.17
CA SER A 129 -7.01 13.19 -3.50
C SER A 129 -8.23 13.81 -4.18
N ALA A 130 -9.13 14.31 -3.38
CA ALA A 130 -10.41 14.87 -3.80
C ALA A 130 -10.65 16.16 -3.01
N SER A 131 -10.86 17.26 -3.72
CA SER A 131 -11.18 18.58 -3.18
C SER A 131 -12.57 18.98 -3.66
N GLY A 132 -13.32 19.71 -2.82
CA GLY A 132 -14.63 20.27 -3.17
C GLY A 132 -15.83 19.30 -3.13
N LEU A 133 -15.61 17.99 -2.97
CA LEU A 133 -16.70 16.99 -2.88
C LEU A 133 -17.63 17.18 -1.66
N GLU A 134 -17.13 17.84 -0.61
CA GLU A 134 -17.87 18.14 0.61
C GLU A 134 -19.11 19.02 0.41
N ALA A 135 -19.11 19.89 -0.60
CA ALA A 135 -20.25 20.75 -0.91
C ALA A 135 -21.44 19.96 -1.49
N TYR A 136 -21.20 18.82 -2.13
CA TYR A 136 -22.23 18.01 -2.81
C TYR A 136 -22.72 16.81 -2.00
N VAL A 137 -21.95 16.39 -1.00
CA VAL A 137 -22.30 15.26 -0.11
C VAL A 137 -23.17 15.73 1.08
N SER A 138 -23.22 17.03 1.35
CA SER A 138 -23.99 17.61 2.45
C SER A 138 -25.45 17.85 2.07
N ASP A 139 -26.40 17.33 2.85
CA ASP A 139 -27.85 17.62 2.70
C ASP A 139 -28.21 19.06 3.12
N ASP A 140 -27.31 19.74 3.84
CA ASP A 140 -27.42 21.16 4.17
C ASP A 140 -27.00 22.01 2.97
N GLY A 141 -27.95 22.31 2.09
CA GLY A 141 -27.81 23.19 0.92
C GLY A 141 -27.48 24.66 1.21
N LYS A 142 -26.55 24.96 2.14
CA LYS A 142 -26.10 26.31 2.48
C LYS A 142 -24.61 26.32 2.86
N THR A 143 -23.75 26.51 1.87
CA THR A 143 -22.65 27.49 1.82
C THR A 143 -21.86 27.27 0.53
N SER A 144 -22.47 27.64 -0.60
CA SER A 144 -21.80 27.74 -1.89
C SER A 144 -20.92 29.00 -1.96
N ASP A 145 -19.96 29.13 -1.04
CA ASP A 145 -18.90 30.14 -1.13
C ASP A 145 -17.59 29.54 -1.68
N THR A 146 -17.55 28.21 -1.88
CA THR A 146 -16.49 27.58 -2.67
C THR A 146 -16.84 27.68 -4.15
N PRO A 147 -16.01 28.32 -4.98
CA PRO A 147 -16.25 28.35 -6.42
C PRO A 147 -16.34 26.92 -6.98
N ASP A 148 -17.25 26.69 -7.92
CA ASP A 148 -17.42 25.41 -8.63
C ASP A 148 -16.12 24.92 -9.31
N GLU A 149 -15.12 25.81 -9.45
CA GLU A 149 -13.78 25.54 -9.98
C GLU A 149 -12.87 24.75 -9.01
N ASP A 150 -13.18 24.71 -7.70
CA ASP A 150 -12.36 24.03 -6.68
C ASP A 150 -12.66 22.52 -6.55
N LEU A 151 -13.68 22.03 -7.26
CA LEU A 151 -14.02 20.61 -7.31
C LEU A 151 -13.03 19.88 -8.24
N GLN A 152 -12.11 19.14 -7.66
CA GLN A 152 -11.11 18.40 -8.44
C GLN A 152 -10.75 17.09 -7.75
N ALA A 153 -10.54 16.04 -8.53
CA ALA A 153 -9.92 14.81 -8.04
C ALA A 153 -8.68 14.44 -8.85
N GLU A 154 -7.67 13.95 -8.14
CA GLU A 154 -6.40 13.50 -8.69
C GLU A 154 -6.03 12.10 -8.18
N LEU A 155 -5.41 11.33 -9.07
CA LEU A 155 -4.79 10.05 -8.80
C LEU A 155 -3.27 10.22 -8.81
N ARG A 156 -2.63 9.87 -7.69
CA ARG A 156 -1.19 9.89 -7.50
C ARG A 156 -0.69 8.45 -7.48
N ILE A 157 0.31 8.15 -8.31
CA ILE A 157 0.94 6.83 -8.36
C ILE A 157 2.42 7.02 -8.09
N THR A 158 2.94 6.29 -7.12
CA THR A 158 4.38 6.22 -6.84
C THR A 158 4.82 4.77 -6.98
N LEU A 159 5.87 4.54 -7.75
CA LEU A 159 6.40 3.21 -8.04
C LEU A 159 7.89 3.18 -7.75
N LEU A 160 8.37 2.24 -6.92
CA LEU A 160 9.78 2.13 -6.52
C LEU A 160 10.37 3.45 -5.98
N ASN A 161 9.65 4.15 -5.10
CA ASN A 161 9.95 5.51 -4.61
C ASN A 161 9.96 6.63 -5.68
N MET A 162 9.59 6.35 -6.93
CA MET A 162 9.48 7.37 -7.99
C MET A 162 8.02 7.79 -8.14
N GLN A 163 7.73 9.05 -7.85
CA GLN A 163 6.40 9.61 -8.04
C GLN A 163 6.16 9.90 -9.52
N LEU A 164 5.12 9.30 -10.09
CA LEU A 164 4.68 9.56 -11.45
C LEU A 164 3.87 10.86 -11.49
N ARG A 165 3.69 11.42 -12.69
CA ARG A 165 2.82 12.59 -12.89
C ARG A 165 1.40 12.25 -12.41
N PRO A 166 0.80 13.05 -11.50
CA PRO A 166 -0.58 12.86 -11.09
C PRO A 166 -1.54 12.95 -12.27
N VAL A 167 -2.56 12.09 -12.26
CA VAL A 167 -3.61 12.06 -13.28
C VAL A 167 -4.85 12.75 -12.71
N VAL A 168 -5.31 13.82 -13.35
CA VAL A 168 -6.56 14.48 -12.97
C VAL A 168 -7.72 13.61 -13.46
N LEU A 169 -8.54 13.12 -12.53
CA LEU A 169 -9.72 12.31 -12.85
C LEU A 169 -10.86 13.18 -13.38
N PHE A 170 -11.08 14.32 -12.73
CA PHE A 170 -12.01 15.35 -13.17
C PHE A 170 -11.64 16.71 -12.57
N SER A 171 -12.13 17.76 -13.22
CA SER A 171 -12.05 19.15 -12.79
C SER A 171 -13.40 19.84 -13.00
N GLY A 172 -13.87 20.55 -11.99
CA GLY A 172 -15.19 21.17 -11.94
C GLY A 172 -16.35 20.16 -11.92
N VAL A 173 -17.56 20.72 -11.76
CA VAL A 173 -18.82 19.94 -11.70
C VAL A 173 -19.11 19.24 -13.01
N THR A 174 -18.85 19.90 -14.13
CA THR A 174 -19.04 19.31 -15.47
C THR A 174 -18.11 18.12 -15.69
N GLY A 175 -16.86 18.21 -15.21
CA GLY A 175 -15.90 17.11 -15.22
C GLY A 175 -16.36 15.94 -14.34
N LEU A 176 -16.85 16.21 -13.14
CA LEU A 176 -17.37 15.17 -12.25
C LEU A 176 -18.55 14.43 -12.89
N MET A 177 -19.54 15.17 -13.40
CA MET A 177 -20.71 14.59 -14.05
C MET A 177 -20.32 13.80 -15.30
N SER A 178 -19.38 14.31 -16.10
CA SER A 178 -18.78 13.56 -17.20
C SER A 178 -18.16 12.26 -16.71
N ALA A 179 -17.33 12.30 -15.67
CA ALA A 179 -16.61 11.14 -15.15
C ALA A 179 -17.54 10.05 -14.60
N VAL A 180 -18.61 10.45 -13.90
CA VAL A 180 -19.63 9.52 -13.39
C VAL A 180 -20.42 8.86 -14.53
N TRP A 181 -20.77 9.62 -15.58
CA TRP A 181 -21.51 9.08 -16.73
C TRP A 181 -20.63 8.24 -17.66
N SER A 182 -19.33 8.55 -17.74
CA SER A 182 -18.34 7.78 -18.49
C SER A 182 -17.69 6.67 -17.66
N ALA A 183 -18.13 6.45 -16.43
CA ALA A 183 -17.55 5.46 -15.56
C ALA A 183 -17.68 4.07 -16.21
N PRO A 184 -16.57 3.31 -16.31
CA PRO A 184 -16.61 2.02 -16.97
C PRO A 184 -17.43 1.04 -16.13
N SER A 185 -18.46 0.45 -16.74
CA SER A 185 -19.29 -0.59 -16.14
C SER A 185 -18.57 -1.94 -16.04
N GLU A 186 -17.54 -2.14 -16.85
CA GLU A 186 -16.70 -3.34 -16.87
C GLU A 186 -15.26 -2.98 -16.46
N LEU A 187 -14.53 -3.95 -15.91
CA LEU A 187 -13.13 -3.77 -15.50
C LEU A 187 -12.27 -3.33 -16.69
N THR A 188 -11.89 -2.06 -16.70
CA THR A 188 -11.11 -1.44 -17.76
C THR A 188 -9.74 -1.06 -17.23
N SER A 189 -8.69 -1.41 -17.97
CA SER A 189 -7.32 -1.06 -17.58
C SER A 189 -7.08 0.44 -17.74
N ALA A 190 -6.64 1.08 -16.66
CA ALA A 190 -6.31 2.51 -16.63
C ALA A 190 -4.80 2.75 -16.68
N PHE A 191 -3.99 1.84 -16.14
CA PHE A 191 -2.54 1.99 -16.11
C PHE A 191 -1.83 0.65 -16.29
N LYS A 192 -0.92 0.58 -17.25
CA LYS A 192 -0.05 -0.58 -17.49
C LYS A 192 1.40 -0.16 -17.50
N SER A 193 2.25 -0.92 -16.82
CA SER A 193 3.69 -0.67 -16.79
C SER A 193 4.49 -1.95 -16.66
N ASN A 194 5.62 -2.00 -17.35
CA ASN A 194 6.63 -3.05 -17.21
C ASN A 194 7.91 -2.39 -16.72
N ILE A 195 8.42 -2.88 -15.60
CA ILE A 195 9.59 -2.32 -14.92
C ILE A 195 10.61 -3.42 -14.67
N MET A 196 11.88 -3.13 -14.96
CA MET A 196 13.00 -3.95 -14.50
C MET A 196 13.42 -3.44 -13.12
N ILE A 197 13.25 -4.28 -12.10
CA ILE A 197 13.48 -3.91 -10.70
C ILE A 197 14.97 -4.05 -10.35
N HIS A 198 15.59 -5.14 -10.80
CA HIS A 198 17.01 -5.39 -10.61
C HIS A 198 17.62 -5.84 -11.93
N ASP A 199 18.79 -5.28 -12.24
CA ASP A 199 19.67 -5.77 -13.28
C ASP A 199 21.10 -5.76 -12.72
N LEU A 200 21.61 -6.95 -12.44
CA LEU A 200 22.91 -7.15 -11.81
C LEU A 200 23.71 -8.12 -12.67
N SER A 201 24.84 -7.66 -13.18
CA SER A 201 25.84 -8.51 -13.84
C SER A 201 27.18 -8.33 -13.14
N ARG A 202 27.77 -9.42 -12.68
CA ARG A 202 29.06 -9.42 -11.98
C ARG A 202 29.95 -10.56 -12.45
N TYR A 203 31.20 -10.23 -12.69
CA TYR A 203 32.27 -11.20 -12.86
C TYR A 203 33.04 -11.34 -11.55
N ILE A 204 33.16 -12.57 -11.07
CA ILE A 204 33.84 -12.92 -9.82
C ILE A 204 35.03 -13.81 -10.19
N HIS A 205 36.23 -13.31 -9.95
CA HIS A 205 37.47 -14.07 -10.12
C HIS A 205 37.72 -14.91 -8.87
N LEU A 206 37.81 -16.24 -9.04
CA LEU A 206 38.08 -17.18 -7.95
C LEU A 206 39.60 -17.37 -7.78
N HIS A 207 40.03 -17.74 -6.57
CA HIS A 207 41.44 -17.98 -6.25
C HIS A 207 42.08 -19.11 -7.09
N ASN A 208 41.28 -20.01 -7.65
CA ASN A 208 41.73 -21.08 -8.53
C ASN A 208 41.85 -20.65 -10.01
N GLY A 209 41.69 -19.36 -10.32
CA GLY A 209 41.79 -18.79 -11.66
C GLY A 209 40.52 -18.91 -12.51
N LEU A 210 39.46 -19.56 -12.00
CA LEU A 210 38.16 -19.61 -12.69
C LEU A 210 37.43 -18.26 -12.60
N VAL A 211 36.68 -17.92 -13.64
CA VAL A 211 35.82 -16.73 -13.65
C VAL A 211 34.37 -17.17 -13.57
N VAL A 212 33.66 -16.72 -12.54
CA VAL A 212 32.21 -16.91 -12.40
C VAL A 212 31.53 -15.66 -12.95
N HIS A 213 30.63 -15.83 -13.91
CA HIS A 213 29.70 -14.79 -14.34
C HIS A 213 28.37 -15.01 -13.63
N TYR A 214 27.98 -14.04 -12.82
CA TYR A 214 26.70 -14.01 -12.12
C TYR A 214 25.83 -12.92 -12.71
N GLU A 215 24.67 -13.29 -13.23
CA GLU A 215 23.67 -12.39 -13.75
C GLU A 215 22.33 -12.62 -13.04
N ALA A 216 21.73 -11.54 -12.52
CA ALA A 216 20.44 -11.57 -11.85
C ALA A 216 19.59 -10.42 -12.35
N GLN A 217 18.49 -10.76 -13.01
CA GLN A 217 17.51 -9.84 -13.55
C GLN A 217 16.16 -10.10 -12.90
N SER A 218 15.46 -9.03 -12.53
CA SER A 218 14.08 -9.12 -12.08
C SER A 218 13.22 -8.10 -12.78
N ALA A 219 12.03 -8.52 -13.19
CA ALA A 219 11.05 -7.69 -13.84
C ALA A 219 9.70 -7.82 -13.13
N ALA A 220 8.96 -6.73 -13.07
CA ALA A 220 7.57 -6.70 -12.70
C ALA A 220 6.73 -6.06 -13.81
N SER A 221 5.54 -6.59 -14.00
CA SER A 221 4.48 -6.05 -14.83
C SER A 221 3.34 -5.67 -13.90
N LEU A 222 2.74 -4.51 -14.12
CA LEU A 222 1.65 -3.97 -13.33
C LEU A 222 0.54 -3.54 -14.28
N ASP A 223 -0.67 -4.01 -14.02
CA ASP A 223 -1.90 -3.61 -14.69
C ASP A 223 -2.92 -3.21 -13.62
N LEU A 224 -3.25 -1.93 -13.57
CA LEU A 224 -4.28 -1.38 -12.70
C LEU A 224 -5.55 -1.17 -13.54
N SER A 225 -6.58 -1.93 -13.19
CA SER A 225 -7.89 -1.89 -13.82
C SER A 225 -8.95 -1.43 -12.82
N GLY A 226 -9.95 -0.71 -13.29
CA GLY A 226 -11.02 -0.17 -12.47
C GLY A 226 -12.38 -0.33 -13.14
N MET A 227 -13.41 -0.50 -12.31
CA MET A 227 -14.80 -0.29 -12.69
C MET A 227 -15.51 0.46 -11.57
N ALA A 228 -16.47 1.30 -11.93
CA ALA A 228 -17.28 2.02 -10.98
C ALA A 228 -18.72 2.09 -11.50
N SER A 229 -19.66 1.76 -10.64
CA SER A 229 -21.10 1.85 -10.89
C SER A 229 -21.72 2.72 -9.81
N VAL A 230 -22.39 3.79 -10.22
CA VAL A 230 -23.06 4.74 -9.33
C VAL A 230 -24.54 4.77 -9.68
N SER A 231 -25.41 4.50 -8.71
CA SER A 231 -26.86 4.63 -8.88
C SER A 231 -27.37 5.79 -8.03
N LEU A 232 -27.75 6.88 -8.70
CA LEU A 232 -28.35 8.04 -8.04
C LEU A 232 -29.75 7.75 -7.48
N TRP A 233 -30.50 6.84 -8.11
CA TRP A 233 -31.85 6.46 -7.68
C TRP A 233 -31.84 5.58 -6.44
N ASN A 234 -30.95 4.58 -6.42
CA ASN A 234 -30.81 3.67 -5.29
C ASN A 234 -29.86 4.22 -4.21
N LYS A 235 -29.27 5.41 -4.45
CA LYS A 235 -28.29 6.07 -3.58
C LYS A 235 -27.14 5.15 -3.13
N ASN A 236 -26.63 4.35 -4.06
CA ASN A 236 -25.50 3.46 -3.81
C ASN A 236 -24.41 3.61 -4.87
N SER A 237 -23.20 3.19 -4.51
CA SER A 237 -22.10 3.04 -5.46
C SER A 237 -21.28 1.81 -5.14
N HIS A 238 -20.91 1.08 -6.19
CA HIS A 238 -20.05 -0.08 -6.13
C HIS A 238 -18.85 0.18 -7.04
N SER A 239 -17.64 0.09 -6.50
CA SER A 239 -16.43 0.21 -7.30
C SER A 239 -15.43 -0.89 -6.98
N VAL A 240 -14.72 -1.33 -8.01
CA VAL A 240 -13.70 -2.38 -7.90
C VAL A 240 -12.45 -1.93 -8.60
N ILE A 241 -11.35 -1.94 -7.85
CA ILE A 241 -10.00 -1.68 -8.34
C ILE A 241 -9.26 -3.02 -8.30
N ARG A 242 -8.87 -3.51 -9.47
CA ARG A 242 -8.09 -4.73 -9.63
C ARG A 242 -6.64 -4.37 -9.95
N VAL A 243 -5.73 -4.82 -9.11
CA VAL A 243 -4.29 -4.73 -9.35
C VAL A 243 -3.78 -6.11 -9.74
N SER A 244 -3.44 -6.27 -11.01
CA SER A 244 -2.79 -7.47 -11.54
C SER A 244 -1.29 -7.21 -11.69
N SER A 245 -0.47 -8.01 -11.02
CA SER A 245 0.98 -7.88 -11.00
C SER A 245 1.64 -9.19 -11.39
N GLY A 246 2.50 -9.18 -12.40
CA GLY A 246 3.33 -10.34 -12.77
C GLY A 246 4.78 -10.07 -12.40
N PHE A 247 5.40 -10.95 -11.63
CA PHE A 247 6.80 -10.83 -11.21
C PHE A 247 7.62 -12.00 -11.74
N SER A 248 8.80 -11.71 -12.26
CA SER A 248 9.76 -12.70 -12.73
C SER A 248 11.16 -12.36 -12.26
N VAL A 249 11.86 -13.36 -11.74
CA VAL A 249 13.28 -13.28 -11.38
C VAL A 249 14.00 -14.35 -12.16
N ARG A 250 15.02 -13.94 -12.90
CA ARG A 250 15.96 -14.82 -13.58
C ARG A 250 17.32 -14.63 -12.94
N SER A 251 17.89 -15.72 -12.44
CA SER A 251 19.29 -15.78 -12.03
C SER A 251 20.02 -16.79 -12.89
N HIS A 252 21.22 -16.41 -13.30
CA HIS A 252 22.08 -17.12 -14.21
C HIS A 252 23.48 -17.09 -13.61
N VAL A 253 24.08 -18.27 -13.45
CA VAL A 253 25.43 -18.40 -12.91
C VAL A 253 26.21 -19.31 -13.84
N ASP A 254 27.21 -18.75 -14.50
CA ASP A 254 28.07 -19.46 -15.43
C ASP A 254 29.51 -19.44 -14.95
N ILE A 255 30.25 -20.50 -15.25
CA ILE A 255 31.69 -20.55 -15.01
C ILE A 255 32.39 -20.57 -16.35
N LEU A 256 33.09 -19.48 -16.63
CA LEU A 256 33.82 -19.24 -17.86
C LEU A 256 35.19 -19.91 -17.77
N ASN A 257 35.35 -20.98 -18.53
CA ASN A 257 36.61 -21.69 -18.69
C ASN A 257 36.71 -22.26 -20.13
N ASP A 258 37.91 -22.38 -20.65
CA ASP A 258 38.16 -22.84 -22.03
C ASP A 258 37.85 -24.32 -22.25
N PHE A 259 37.77 -25.11 -21.18
CA PHE A 259 37.63 -26.57 -21.24
C PHE A 259 36.27 -27.09 -20.76
N VAL A 260 35.61 -26.35 -19.86
CA VAL A 260 34.36 -26.75 -19.21
C VAL A 260 33.41 -25.56 -19.23
N VAL A 261 32.22 -25.79 -19.77
CA VAL A 261 31.10 -24.85 -19.71
C VAL A 261 30.08 -25.43 -18.75
N MET A 262 29.91 -24.79 -17.60
CA MET A 262 28.90 -25.19 -16.63
C MET A 262 28.13 -23.98 -16.13
N GLY A 263 26.83 -24.17 -15.94
CA GLY A 263 25.94 -23.09 -15.57
C GLY A 263 24.65 -23.56 -14.91
N ILE A 264 24.05 -22.64 -14.17
CA ILE A 264 22.75 -22.82 -13.52
C ILE A 264 21.86 -21.64 -13.90
N ASN A 265 20.72 -21.95 -14.50
CA ASN A 265 19.64 -21.02 -14.79
C ASN A 265 18.51 -21.30 -13.81
N ALA A 266 18.19 -20.34 -12.95
CA ALA A 266 17.02 -20.41 -12.10
C ALA A 266 16.06 -19.27 -12.45
N THR A 267 14.80 -19.62 -12.72
CA THR A 267 13.74 -18.67 -13.00
C THR A 267 12.59 -18.90 -12.04
N THR A 268 12.20 -17.86 -11.30
CA THR A 268 11.00 -17.84 -10.47
C THR A 268 10.03 -16.84 -11.08
N SER A 269 8.79 -17.27 -11.32
CA SER A 269 7.72 -16.40 -11.83
C SER A 269 6.45 -16.57 -11.02
N THR A 270 5.71 -15.49 -10.85
CA THR A 270 4.45 -15.47 -10.08
C THR A 270 3.57 -14.36 -10.61
N ASN A 271 2.26 -14.61 -10.61
CA ASN A 271 1.25 -13.60 -10.90
C ASN A 271 0.44 -13.38 -9.62
N ILE A 272 0.18 -12.13 -9.26
CA ILE A 272 -0.56 -11.72 -8.07
C ILE A 272 -1.70 -10.84 -8.52
N ILE A 273 -2.93 -11.21 -8.16
CA ILE A 273 -4.13 -10.41 -8.44
C ILE A 273 -4.76 -10.03 -7.11
N VAL A 274 -4.89 -8.73 -6.88
CA VAL A 274 -5.53 -8.16 -5.69
C VAL A 274 -6.74 -7.36 -6.14
N ASP A 275 -7.90 -7.69 -5.57
CA ASP A 275 -9.15 -6.97 -5.79
C ASP A 275 -9.46 -6.12 -4.56
N TYR A 276 -9.62 -4.82 -4.77
CA TYR A 276 -10.07 -3.87 -3.76
C TYR A 276 -11.49 -3.42 -4.14
N THR A 277 -12.47 -3.86 -3.36
CA THR A 277 -13.89 -3.53 -3.59
C THR A 277 -14.34 -2.51 -2.56
N THR A 278 -15.11 -1.53 -3.01
CA THR A 278 -15.74 -0.54 -2.14
C THR A 278 -17.21 -0.41 -2.48
N ASP A 279 -18.03 -0.62 -1.46
CA ASP A 279 -19.46 -0.46 -1.48
C ASP A 279 -19.84 0.70 -0.58
N VAL A 280 -20.55 1.66 -1.16
CA VAL A 280 -21.00 2.86 -0.45
C VAL A 280 -22.51 2.96 -0.59
N ASP A 281 -23.18 3.07 0.54
CA ASP A 281 -24.58 3.43 0.63
C ASP A 281 -24.69 4.82 1.27
N TYR A 282 -25.17 5.76 0.47
CA TYR A 282 -25.36 7.15 0.85
C TYR A 282 -26.86 7.51 0.94
N ALA A 283 -27.72 6.52 1.16
CA ALA A 283 -29.14 6.74 1.41
C ALA A 283 -29.38 7.43 2.77
N ASP A 284 -28.66 7.00 3.80
CA ASP A 284 -28.76 7.49 5.18
C ASP A 284 -27.48 8.22 5.62
N THR A 285 -27.64 9.20 6.51
CA THR A 285 -26.51 9.85 7.20
C THR A 285 -26.33 9.24 8.60
N PRO A 286 -25.15 8.73 8.98
CA PRO A 286 -23.88 8.78 8.26
C PRO A 286 -23.75 7.74 7.14
N ILE A 287 -23.04 8.11 6.07
CA ILE A 287 -22.80 7.25 4.89
C ILE A 287 -22.15 5.93 5.32
N ASN A 288 -22.70 4.81 4.88
CA ASN A 288 -22.14 3.50 5.15
C ASN A 288 -21.12 3.13 4.07
N VAL A 289 -19.88 2.87 4.49
CA VAL A 289 -18.79 2.49 3.59
C VAL A 289 -18.26 1.13 4.00
N CYS A 290 -18.32 0.16 3.09
CA CYS A 290 -17.67 -1.14 3.23
C CYS A 290 -16.50 -1.23 2.25
N MET A 291 -15.33 -1.53 2.78
CA MET A 291 -14.13 -1.80 1.99
C MET A 291 -13.69 -3.23 2.19
N GLN A 292 -13.32 -3.91 1.11
CA GLN A 292 -12.77 -5.25 1.16
C GLN A 292 -11.55 -5.35 0.25
N MET A 293 -10.60 -6.18 0.64
CA MET A 293 -9.38 -6.43 -0.12
C MET A 293 -9.16 -7.93 -0.11
N SER A 294 -9.20 -8.54 -1.28
CA SER A 294 -9.03 -9.97 -1.47
C SER A 294 -7.85 -10.23 -2.40
N ILE A 295 -7.05 -11.24 -2.05
CA ILE A 295 -6.02 -11.78 -2.94
C ILE A 295 -6.55 -13.06 -3.57
N GLN A 296 -6.45 -13.16 -4.90
CA GLN A 296 -6.85 -14.37 -5.59
C GLN A 296 -5.79 -15.48 -5.39
N PRO A 297 -6.17 -16.76 -5.45
CA PRO A 297 -5.22 -17.87 -5.39
C PRO A 297 -4.25 -17.82 -6.58
N THR A 298 -2.96 -17.96 -6.32
CA THR A 298 -1.92 -17.80 -7.34
C THR A 298 -0.88 -18.90 -7.29
N GLU A 299 -0.21 -19.14 -8.42
CA GLU A 299 0.83 -20.15 -8.54
C GLU A 299 2.19 -19.48 -8.74
N ILE A 300 3.19 -19.95 -7.99
CA ILE A 300 4.60 -19.61 -8.15
C ILE A 300 5.26 -20.76 -8.92
N TYR A 301 5.82 -20.44 -10.08
CA TYR A 301 6.58 -21.37 -10.91
C TYR A 301 8.08 -21.15 -10.67
N ASP A 302 8.75 -22.17 -10.15
CA ASP A 302 10.20 -22.20 -9.99
C ASP A 302 10.78 -23.23 -10.96
N ASN A 303 11.56 -22.79 -11.94
CA ASN A 303 12.29 -23.66 -12.87
C ASN A 303 13.78 -23.51 -12.63
N VAL A 304 14.49 -24.63 -12.53
CA VAL A 304 15.94 -24.70 -12.40
C VAL A 304 16.47 -25.62 -13.49
N ASP A 305 17.39 -25.08 -14.28
CA ASP A 305 18.04 -25.78 -15.37
C ASP A 305 19.56 -25.68 -15.16
N SER A 306 20.19 -26.81 -14.90
CA SER A 306 21.64 -26.89 -14.77
C SER A 306 22.21 -27.65 -15.94
N PHE A 307 23.30 -27.12 -16.50
CA PHE A 307 23.97 -27.72 -17.64
C PHE A 307 25.47 -27.81 -17.39
N TYR A 308 26.06 -28.87 -17.92
CA TYR A 308 27.48 -29.16 -17.83
C TYR A 308 27.94 -29.75 -19.16
N SER A 309 28.92 -29.11 -19.78
CA SER A 309 29.52 -29.56 -21.04
C SER A 309 31.04 -29.48 -20.95
N LEU A 310 31.70 -30.57 -21.32
CA LEU A 310 33.14 -30.58 -21.58
C LEU A 310 33.38 -30.38 -23.07
N LYS A 311 34.53 -29.80 -23.41
CA LYS A 311 35.01 -29.78 -24.79
C LYS A 311 34.98 -31.20 -25.37
N ARG A 312 34.19 -31.40 -26.43
CA ARG A 312 34.00 -32.67 -27.19
C ARG A 312 33.12 -33.75 -26.54
N THR A 313 32.43 -33.50 -25.43
CA THR A 313 31.43 -34.44 -24.89
C THR A 313 30.00 -33.92 -25.02
N LYS A 314 29.01 -34.82 -24.98
CA LYS A 314 27.61 -34.41 -24.92
C LYS A 314 27.35 -33.63 -23.62
N ALA A 315 26.62 -32.52 -23.73
CA ALA A 315 26.20 -31.75 -22.56
C ALA A 315 25.23 -32.59 -21.70
N LEU A 316 25.52 -32.69 -20.40
CA LEU A 316 24.60 -33.17 -19.39
C LEU A 316 23.72 -31.99 -18.98
N ARG A 317 22.39 -32.20 -18.99
CA ARG A 317 21.42 -31.19 -18.59
C ARG A 317 20.46 -31.80 -17.60
N TRP A 318 20.22 -31.11 -16.50
CA TRP A 318 19.24 -31.48 -15.50
C TRP A 318 18.23 -30.35 -15.35
N PHE A 319 16.95 -30.72 -15.44
CA PHE A 319 15.85 -29.78 -15.33
C PHE A 319 14.95 -30.18 -14.17
N GLY A 320 14.70 -29.23 -13.26
CA GLY A 320 13.75 -29.36 -12.18
C GLY A 320 12.73 -28.23 -12.25
N SER A 321 11.45 -28.56 -12.13
CA SER A 321 10.38 -27.58 -12.00
C SER A 321 9.58 -27.85 -10.74
N ARG A 322 9.20 -26.78 -10.04
CA ARG A 322 8.36 -26.83 -8.84
C ARG A 322 7.28 -25.77 -8.94
N ILE A 323 6.05 -26.17 -8.67
CA ILE A 323 4.90 -25.28 -8.58
C ILE A 323 4.49 -25.17 -7.11
N ARG A 324 4.38 -23.95 -6.60
CA ARG A 324 3.88 -23.66 -5.24
C ARG A 324 2.59 -22.87 -5.37
N ARG A 325 1.55 -23.26 -4.64
CA ARG A 325 0.26 -22.55 -4.63
C ARG A 325 0.16 -21.64 -3.42
N LEU A 326 -0.15 -20.38 -3.66
CA LEU A 326 -0.58 -19.43 -2.65
C LEU A 326 -2.11 -19.43 -2.62
N LEU A 327 -2.68 -19.68 -1.45
CA LEU A 327 -4.13 -19.64 -1.27
C LEU A 327 -4.61 -18.18 -1.28
N GLY A 328 -5.80 -17.98 -1.85
CA GLY A 328 -6.49 -16.70 -1.76
C GLY A 328 -6.95 -16.45 -0.32
N HIS A 329 -6.99 -15.17 0.08
CA HIS A 329 -7.45 -14.76 1.39
C HIS A 329 -8.00 -13.33 1.36
N ASP A 330 -8.91 -13.03 2.28
CA ASP A 330 -9.46 -11.70 2.45
C ASP A 330 -8.79 -11.01 3.63
N TYR A 331 -8.32 -9.79 3.41
CA TYR A 331 -7.69 -9.01 4.45
C TYR A 331 -8.76 -8.33 5.30
N THR A 332 -8.65 -8.50 6.61
CA THR A 332 -9.51 -7.76 7.53
C THR A 332 -9.05 -6.31 7.63
N PHE A 333 -10.01 -5.39 7.66
CA PHE A 333 -9.80 -3.96 7.87
C PHE A 333 -9.99 -3.65 9.37
N THR A 334 -10.33 -2.40 9.71
CA THR A 334 -10.70 -2.04 11.08
C THR A 334 -12.03 -2.64 11.49
N GLN A 335 -12.22 -2.78 12.80
CA GLN A 335 -13.47 -3.30 13.37
C GLN A 335 -14.68 -2.46 12.97
N LYS A 336 -14.47 -1.15 12.74
CA LYS A 336 -15.50 -0.23 12.27
C LYS A 336 -15.92 -0.54 10.83
N ASN A 337 -14.96 -0.75 9.92
CA ASN A 337 -15.25 -1.18 8.55
C ASN A 337 -16.01 -2.53 8.54
N ASN A 338 -15.57 -3.49 9.37
CA ASN A 338 -16.26 -4.78 9.47
C ASN A 338 -17.71 -4.64 9.97
N ALA A 339 -17.99 -3.69 10.86
CA ALA A 339 -19.35 -3.40 11.32
C ALA A 339 -20.21 -2.81 10.20
N MET A 340 -19.66 -1.87 9.40
CA MET A 340 -20.34 -1.30 8.24
C MET A 340 -20.60 -2.35 7.15
N CYS A 341 -19.61 -3.20 6.85
CA CYS A 341 -19.78 -4.31 5.91
C CYS A 341 -20.86 -5.31 6.33
N ARG A 342 -21.01 -5.58 7.63
CA ARG A 342 -22.09 -6.44 8.14
C ARG A 342 -23.48 -5.82 7.98
N GLN A 343 -23.58 -4.49 8.00
CA GLN A 343 -24.84 -3.78 7.78
C GLN A 343 -25.21 -3.75 6.30
N LEU A 344 -24.23 -3.64 5.40
CA LEU A 344 -24.44 -3.60 3.95
C LEU A 344 -24.66 -4.98 3.34
N HIS A 345 -23.91 -5.98 3.78
CA HIS A 345 -24.07 -7.38 3.36
C HIS A 345 -24.73 -8.18 4.47
N VAL A 346 -26.01 -7.89 4.72
CA VAL A 346 -26.85 -8.76 5.53
C VAL A 346 -27.05 -10.05 4.74
N LEU A 347 -26.50 -11.16 5.23
CA LEU A 347 -26.85 -12.52 4.78
C LEU A 347 -28.23 -12.92 5.27
#